data_AF-A0A0A3AJW4-F1
#
_entry.id   AF-A0A0A3AJW4-F1
#
_cell.length_a   1.000
_cell.length_b   1.000
_cell.length_c   1.000
_cell.angle_alpha   90.00
_cell.angle_beta   90.00
_cell.angle_gamma   90.00
#
_symmetry.space_group_name_H-M   'P 1'
#
loop_
_entity.id
_entity.type
_entity.pdbx_description
1 polymer ?
#
loop_
_entity_poly.entity_id
_entity_poly.type
_entity_poly.pdbx_seq_one_letter_code
_entity_poly.pdbx_strand_id
1 'polypeptide(L)'
;MDSNFKDKLFLLTGSLETIFRSFTPSSIVRFNLKFRLKKGIITLKPKLRDQSYFLGSKRYFWQYFRNEFVEWYHDKTYGLSSRRNIELPHLLSHLTVNQIIPNWQFEIQIINNVGCSKSLLSQLSSLDELVEQDSRDLIPEITETMLHKNMQHRESEIFHTDNSTISCELWSGSFTWENCGGSHHFAAARYIAKKLEQDINLTGILHLVMLNKELFRTLFSKYHLFLITLDTDENLLLNKTLENLKIPFMNTKIEDSFSINSDENNLRLLAFRNDSLESELVADIFRQSKAINLYGYFYLFLLKQEDNRERYRKILMV
;
A
#
# COMPACT_ATOMS: atom_id res chain seq x y z
N MET A 1 32.17 11.20 -19.87
CA MET A 1 32.99 10.97 -18.65
C MET A 1 33.20 9.48 -18.51
N ASP A 2 34.45 9.05 -18.62
CA ASP A 2 34.90 7.65 -18.56
C ASP A 2 34.50 6.98 -17.21
N SER A 3 34.10 5.71 -17.24
CA SER A 3 33.72 4.95 -16.03
C SER A 3 34.89 4.90 -15.04
N ASN A 4 36.11 4.76 -15.57
CA ASN A 4 37.34 4.69 -14.79
C ASN A 4 37.58 5.96 -13.96
N PHE A 5 37.25 7.14 -14.52
CA PHE A 5 37.39 8.41 -13.80
C PHE A 5 36.42 8.51 -12.61
N LYS A 6 35.15 8.11 -12.79
CA LYS A 6 34.15 8.15 -11.72
C LYS A 6 34.48 7.20 -10.58
N ASP A 7 35.02 6.02 -10.91
CA ASP A 7 35.41 5.02 -9.92
C ASP A 7 36.62 5.52 -9.09
N LYS A 8 37.64 6.10 -9.74
CA LYS A 8 38.78 6.74 -9.04
C LYS A 8 38.36 7.94 -8.20
N LEU A 9 37.47 8.79 -8.73
CA LEU A 9 36.94 9.92 -7.99
C LEU A 9 36.18 9.47 -6.75
N PHE A 10 35.36 8.43 -6.86
CA PHE A 10 34.64 7.83 -5.72
C PHE A 10 35.58 7.28 -4.65
N LEU A 11 36.68 6.62 -5.03
CA LEU A 11 37.67 6.15 -4.06
C LEU A 11 38.25 7.31 -3.25
N LEU A 12 38.68 8.38 -3.94
CA LEU A 12 39.20 9.59 -3.29
C LEU A 12 38.14 10.24 -2.38
N THR A 13 36.94 10.48 -2.91
CA THR A 13 35.87 11.15 -2.17
C THR A 13 35.31 10.30 -1.04
N GLY A 14 35.35 8.97 -1.15
CA GLY A 14 35.00 8.03 -0.09
C GLY A 14 36.00 8.06 1.06
N SER A 15 37.31 8.14 0.76
CA SER A 15 38.35 8.37 1.77
C SER A 15 38.14 9.71 2.48
N LEU A 16 37.86 10.78 1.72
CA LEU A 16 37.55 12.09 2.30
C LEU A 16 36.33 12.03 3.23
N GLU A 17 35.24 11.36 2.82
CA GLU A 17 34.06 11.20 3.67
C GLU A 17 34.36 10.43 4.96
N THR A 18 35.25 9.44 4.90
CA THR A 18 35.66 8.65 6.07
C THR A 18 36.52 9.47 7.04
N ILE A 19 37.43 10.30 6.50
CA ILE A 19 38.35 11.14 7.28
C ILE A 19 37.61 12.33 7.89
N PHE A 20 36.84 13.07 7.08
CA PHE A 20 36.21 14.31 7.50
C PHE A 20 34.82 14.10 8.14
N ARG A 21 34.16 12.97 7.89
CA ARG A 21 32.85 12.62 8.49
C ARG A 21 31.84 13.76 8.32
N SER A 22 31.35 14.34 9.42
CA SER A 22 30.41 15.47 9.42
C SER A 22 31.00 16.78 8.90
N PHE A 23 32.31 16.89 8.68
CA PHE A 23 32.94 18.04 8.01
C PHE A 23 33.04 17.87 6.49
N THR A 24 32.64 16.72 5.95
CA THR A 24 32.66 16.47 4.52
C THR A 24 31.66 17.38 3.81
N PRO A 25 32.06 18.10 2.74
CA PRO A 25 31.13 18.91 1.96
C PRO A 25 29.92 18.11 1.47
N SER A 26 28.70 18.62 1.65
CA SER A 26 27.47 17.91 1.25
C SER A 26 27.43 17.55 -0.25
N SER A 27 28.09 18.33 -1.11
CA SER A 27 28.26 18.00 -2.53
C SER A 27 29.01 16.69 -2.76
N ILE A 28 30.07 16.44 -1.97
CA ILE A 28 30.85 15.21 -1.98
C ILE A 28 30.01 14.04 -1.45
N VAL A 29 29.33 14.23 -0.32
CA VAL A 29 28.48 13.18 0.27
C VAL A 29 27.33 12.81 -0.67
N ARG A 30 26.70 13.78 -1.33
CA ARG A 30 25.67 13.54 -2.37
C ARG A 30 26.23 12.77 -3.57
N PHE A 31 27.42 13.13 -4.04
CA PHE A 31 28.09 12.40 -5.11
C PHE A 31 28.33 10.94 -4.70
N ASN A 32 28.84 10.70 -3.49
CA ASN A 32 29.11 9.37 -2.96
C ASN A 32 27.81 8.56 -2.80
N LEU A 33 26.73 9.15 -2.25
CA LEU A 33 25.42 8.50 -2.14
C LEU A 33 24.89 8.07 -3.51
N LYS A 34 24.89 9.00 -4.48
CA LYS A 34 24.45 8.71 -5.85
C LYS A 34 25.28 7.59 -6.49
N PHE A 35 26.59 7.59 -6.26
CA PHE A 35 27.48 6.57 -6.77
C PHE A 35 27.22 5.19 -6.11
N ARG A 36 27.09 5.13 -4.78
CA ARG A 36 26.78 3.92 -4.01
C ARG A 36 25.50 3.26 -4.51
N LEU A 37 24.43 4.05 -4.70
CA LEU A 37 23.15 3.58 -5.23
C LEU A 37 23.28 3.09 -6.68
N LYS A 38 23.99 3.83 -7.53
CA LYS A 38 24.15 3.48 -8.95
C LYS A 38 24.96 2.19 -9.16
N LYS A 39 25.99 1.97 -8.36
CA LYS A 39 26.85 0.77 -8.44
C LYS A 39 26.30 -0.43 -7.67
N GLY A 40 25.17 -0.27 -6.96
CA GLY A 40 24.61 -1.35 -6.14
C GLY A 40 25.46 -1.67 -4.91
N ILE A 41 26.21 -0.69 -4.38
CA ILE A 41 26.84 -0.79 -3.06
C ILE A 41 25.75 -0.68 -1.97
N ILE A 42 24.71 0.11 -2.26
CA ILE A 42 23.45 0.12 -1.49
C ILE A 42 22.37 -0.35 -2.46
N THR A 43 21.81 -1.52 -2.19
CA THR A 43 20.96 -2.25 -3.11
C THR A 43 19.49 -2.11 -2.73
N LEU A 44 18.92 -0.95 -3.04
CA LEU A 44 17.49 -0.73 -2.83
C LEU A 44 16.67 -1.73 -3.65
N LYS A 45 15.97 -2.64 -2.97
CA LYS A 45 15.09 -3.65 -3.59
C LYS A 45 13.74 -3.75 -2.85
N PRO A 46 13.02 -2.64 -2.66
CA PRO A 46 11.70 -2.69 -2.03
C PRO A 46 10.77 -3.59 -2.83
N LYS A 47 10.13 -4.54 -2.13
CA LYS A 47 9.08 -5.40 -2.68
C LYS A 47 7.86 -5.32 -1.77
N LEU A 48 6.75 -4.85 -2.33
CA LEU A 48 5.44 -4.97 -1.71
C LEU A 48 4.76 -6.21 -2.28
N ARG A 49 4.07 -6.96 -1.43
CA ARG A 49 3.20 -8.05 -1.88
C ARG A 49 2.13 -7.47 -2.80
N ASP A 50 2.01 -8.01 -4.02
CA ASP A 50 0.91 -7.68 -4.91
C ASP A 50 -0.38 -8.32 -4.37
N GLN A 51 -1.41 -7.52 -4.20
CA GLN A 51 -2.69 -7.91 -3.60
C GLN A 51 -3.86 -7.69 -4.56
N SER A 52 -3.57 -7.32 -5.81
CA SER A 52 -4.60 -7.02 -6.79
C SER A 52 -5.27 -8.27 -7.36
N TYR A 53 -4.62 -9.43 -7.27
CA TYR A 53 -5.03 -10.65 -7.97
C TYR A 53 -5.77 -11.70 -7.13
N PHE A 54 -5.96 -11.49 -5.82
CA PHE A 54 -6.58 -12.50 -4.97
C PHE A 54 -7.79 -12.01 -4.17
N LEU A 55 -8.68 -12.94 -3.84
CA LEU A 55 -9.85 -12.71 -2.98
C LEU A 55 -9.46 -12.59 -1.49
N GLY A 56 -10.35 -12.01 -0.70
CA GLY A 56 -10.21 -11.83 0.74
C GLY A 56 -9.73 -10.43 1.12
N SER A 57 -9.32 -10.29 2.37
CA SER A 57 -8.87 -9.01 2.92
C SER A 57 -7.54 -8.55 2.32
N LYS A 58 -7.54 -7.34 1.76
CA LYS A 58 -6.33 -6.64 1.35
C LYS A 58 -5.75 -5.90 2.54
N ARG A 59 -4.42 -5.79 2.61
CA ARG A 59 -3.68 -5.14 3.69
C ARG A 59 -2.65 -4.18 3.11
N TYR A 60 -2.84 -2.89 3.31
CA TYR A 60 -1.91 -1.91 2.79
C TYR A 60 -0.94 -1.43 3.85
N PHE A 61 0.37 -1.42 3.58
CA PHE A 61 1.38 -1.08 4.60
C PHE A 61 1.12 0.27 5.29
N TRP A 62 0.50 1.24 4.59
CA TRP A 62 0.24 2.57 5.13
C TRP A 62 -0.91 2.64 6.12
N GLN A 63 -1.73 1.60 6.21
CA GLN A 63 -2.74 1.48 7.26
C GLN A 63 -2.13 0.99 8.59
N TYR A 64 -0.85 0.59 8.59
CA TYR A 64 -0.19 -0.06 9.73
C TYR A 64 1.14 0.58 10.11
N PHE A 65 1.29 1.89 9.88
CA PHE A 65 2.42 2.62 10.43
C PHE A 65 2.30 2.73 11.95
N ARG A 66 3.37 2.41 12.67
CA ARG A 66 3.44 2.66 14.12
C ARG A 66 3.46 4.17 14.39
N ASN A 67 2.87 4.58 15.51
CA ASN A 67 2.64 5.99 15.89
C ASN A 67 3.91 6.79 16.25
N GLU A 68 5.11 6.25 16.07
CA GLU A 68 6.35 6.87 16.55
C GLU A 68 7.44 6.85 15.48
N PHE A 69 7.65 8.01 14.87
CA PHE A 69 8.74 8.22 13.93
C PHE A 69 9.84 9.03 14.62
N VAL A 70 11.08 8.60 14.46
CA VAL A 70 12.25 9.33 14.97
C VAL A 70 12.86 10.09 13.81
N GLU A 71 12.87 11.42 13.93
CA GLU A 71 13.52 12.31 12.98
C GLU A 71 14.91 12.68 13.50
N TRP A 72 15.92 12.34 12.71
CA TRP A 72 17.30 12.73 12.92
C TRP A 72 17.53 14.08 12.26
N TYR A 73 18.26 14.98 12.94
CA TYR A 73 18.58 16.31 12.44
C TYR A 73 19.91 16.79 13.03
N HIS A 74 20.51 17.82 12.43
CA HIS A 74 21.73 18.42 12.96
C HIS A 74 21.38 19.70 13.73
N ASP A 75 21.67 19.70 15.02
CA ASP A 75 21.61 20.85 15.90
C ASP A 75 22.96 21.59 15.88
N LYS A 76 22.95 22.93 15.93
CA LYS A 76 24.18 23.72 15.88
C LYS A 76 25.04 23.58 17.14
N THR A 77 24.40 23.31 18.28
CA THR A 77 25.02 23.22 19.61
C THR A 77 25.42 21.78 19.92
N TYR A 78 24.53 20.83 19.66
CA TYR A 78 24.70 19.43 20.09
C TYR A 78 25.13 18.47 18.98
N GLY A 79 25.24 18.95 17.74
CA GLY A 79 25.55 18.08 16.60
C GLY A 79 24.35 17.21 16.19
N LEU A 80 24.59 15.94 15.87
CA LEU A 80 23.51 15.02 15.48
C LEU A 80 22.57 14.79 16.67
N SER A 81 21.30 15.12 16.49
CA SER A 81 20.23 14.99 17.48
C SER A 81 19.03 14.28 16.87
N SER A 82 18.11 13.83 17.73
CA SER A 82 16.86 13.22 17.29
C SER A 82 15.66 13.83 18.02
N ARG A 83 14.50 13.79 17.37
CA ARG A 83 13.22 14.20 17.95
C ARG A 83 12.11 13.28 17.49
N ARG A 84 11.03 13.20 18.27
CA ARG A 84 9.82 12.50 17.87
C ARG A 84 9.08 13.32 16.81
N ASN A 85 8.77 12.70 15.68
CA ASN A 85 7.89 13.26 14.66
C ASN A 85 6.50 12.65 14.81
N ILE A 86 5.54 13.48 15.24
CA ILE A 86 4.13 13.10 15.38
C ILE A 86 3.29 13.47 14.15
N GLU A 87 3.78 14.38 13.31
CA GLU A 87 3.05 14.90 12.16
C GLU A 87 2.96 13.88 11.03
N LEU A 88 4.10 13.31 10.60
CA LEU A 88 4.13 12.34 9.51
C LEU A 88 3.27 11.10 9.79
N PRO A 89 3.40 10.41 10.95
CA PRO A 89 2.52 9.28 11.24
C PRO A 89 1.04 9.67 11.31
N HIS A 90 0.72 10.87 11.82
CA HIS A 90 -0.65 11.38 11.83
C HIS A 90 -1.21 11.60 10.42
N LEU A 91 -0.43 12.22 9.52
CA LEU A 91 -0.85 12.43 8.13
C LEU A 91 -1.03 11.10 7.38
N LEU A 92 -0.17 10.12 7.64
CA LEU A 92 -0.27 8.78 7.03
C LEU A 92 -1.49 8.01 7.55
N SER A 93 -1.76 8.03 8.85
CA SER A 93 -2.90 7.29 9.44
C SER A 93 -4.27 7.87 9.06
N HIS A 94 -4.33 9.14 8.68
CA HIS A 94 -5.55 9.81 8.22
C HIS A 94 -5.63 9.97 6.70
N LEU A 95 -4.74 9.33 5.94
CA LEU A 95 -4.70 9.44 4.48
C LEU A 95 -5.95 8.87 3.81
N THR A 96 -6.75 8.10 4.55
CA THR A 96 -8.03 7.56 4.12
C THR A 96 -9.21 8.21 4.85
N VAL A 97 -10.31 8.38 4.14
CA VAL A 97 -11.61 8.82 4.65
C VAL A 97 -12.60 7.68 4.49
N ASN A 98 -13.44 7.48 5.50
CA ASN A 98 -14.50 6.48 5.50
C ASN A 98 -15.85 7.16 5.38
N GLN A 99 -16.72 6.62 4.54
CA GLN A 99 -18.11 7.02 4.38
C GLN A 99 -18.99 5.78 4.54
N ILE A 100 -20.05 5.90 5.35
CA ILE A 100 -21.03 4.84 5.56
C ILE A 100 -22.31 5.24 4.81
N ILE A 101 -22.79 4.36 3.94
CA ILE A 101 -24.03 4.54 3.18
C ILE A 101 -25.01 3.45 3.66
N PRO A 102 -26.00 3.79 4.50
CA PRO A 102 -27.01 2.84 4.96
C PRO A 102 -28.03 2.56 3.85
N ASN A 103 -28.72 1.43 3.93
CA ASN A 103 -29.76 1.01 2.98
C ASN A 103 -29.27 1.07 1.52
N TRP A 104 -28.00 0.73 1.31
CA TRP A 104 -27.37 0.71 0.01
C TRP A 104 -27.94 -0.45 -0.81
N GLN A 105 -28.61 -0.12 -1.92
CA GLN A 105 -29.16 -1.11 -2.83
C GLN A 105 -28.15 -1.46 -3.92
N PHE A 106 -27.98 -2.74 -4.17
CA PHE A 106 -27.03 -3.24 -5.16
C PHE A 106 -27.49 -4.55 -5.78
N GLU A 107 -27.10 -4.77 -7.02
CA GLU A 107 -27.27 -6.04 -7.71
C GLU A 107 -26.17 -7.02 -7.27
N ILE A 108 -26.48 -8.31 -7.11
CA ILE A 108 -25.59 -9.32 -6.51
C ILE A 108 -24.21 -9.43 -7.18
N GLN A 109 -24.10 -9.16 -8.49
CA GLN A 109 -22.82 -9.21 -9.23
C GLN A 109 -21.86 -8.08 -8.85
N ILE A 110 -22.35 -6.99 -8.25
CA ILE A 110 -21.51 -5.88 -7.78
C ILE A 110 -20.48 -6.39 -6.76
N ILE A 111 -20.91 -7.28 -5.87
CA ILE A 111 -20.00 -7.95 -4.92
C ILE A 111 -19.10 -8.89 -5.71
N ASN A 112 -17.80 -8.64 -5.62
CA ASN A 112 -16.78 -9.40 -6.33
C ASN A 112 -15.74 -10.00 -5.38
N ASN A 113 -15.95 -9.85 -4.08
CA ASN A 113 -15.08 -10.37 -3.05
C ASN A 113 -15.86 -10.75 -1.78
N VAL A 114 -15.25 -11.58 -0.93
CA VAL A 114 -15.81 -12.02 0.36
C VAL A 114 -14.73 -11.93 1.44
N GLY A 115 -15.13 -11.58 2.66
CA GLY A 115 -14.21 -11.40 3.78
C GLY A 115 -13.73 -12.72 4.39
N CYS A 116 -14.60 -13.74 4.44
CA CYS A 116 -14.33 -15.03 5.07
C CYS A 116 -14.70 -16.20 4.15
N SER A 117 -13.85 -17.23 4.11
CA SER A 117 -14.13 -18.48 3.43
C SER A 117 -13.39 -19.66 4.05
N LYS A 118 -13.93 -20.87 3.85
CA LYS A 118 -13.22 -22.13 4.15
C LYS A 118 -12.16 -22.42 3.08
N SER A 119 -12.35 -21.91 1.86
CA SER A 119 -11.33 -21.91 0.80
C SER A 119 -10.21 -20.94 1.09
N LEU A 120 -9.02 -21.23 0.54
CA LEU A 120 -7.86 -20.35 0.61
C LEU A 120 -7.98 -19.21 -0.40
N LEU A 121 -8.73 -18.16 -0.04
CA LEU A 121 -9.03 -17.01 -0.91
C LEU A 121 -7.79 -16.37 -1.58
N SER A 122 -6.63 -16.41 -0.91
CA SER A 122 -5.38 -15.86 -1.46
C SER A 122 -4.86 -16.59 -2.71
N GLN A 123 -5.42 -17.75 -3.06
CA GLN A 123 -5.09 -18.54 -4.27
C GLN A 123 -6.12 -18.36 -5.39
N LEU A 124 -7.22 -17.65 -5.14
CA LEU A 124 -8.33 -17.50 -6.07
C LEU A 124 -8.41 -16.05 -6.55
N SER A 125 -8.63 -15.87 -7.84
CA SER A 125 -8.68 -14.56 -8.50
C SER A 125 -10.09 -13.99 -8.63
N SER A 126 -11.13 -14.82 -8.47
CA SER A 126 -12.52 -14.39 -8.59
C SER A 126 -13.48 -15.30 -7.84
N LEU A 127 -14.68 -14.79 -7.52
CA LEU A 127 -15.75 -15.61 -6.96
C LEU A 127 -16.25 -16.70 -7.93
N ASP A 128 -16.12 -16.48 -9.24
CA ASP A 128 -16.44 -17.48 -10.25
C ASP A 128 -15.47 -18.68 -10.13
N GLU A 129 -14.17 -18.40 -9.92
CA GLU A 129 -13.14 -19.42 -9.69
C GLU A 129 -13.38 -20.21 -8.39
N LEU A 130 -13.82 -19.54 -7.32
CA LEU A 130 -14.22 -20.19 -6.07
C LEU A 130 -15.36 -21.21 -6.29
N VAL A 131 -16.32 -20.89 -7.16
CA VAL A 131 -17.40 -21.82 -7.49
C VAL A 131 -16.88 -22.99 -8.33
N GLU A 132 -16.10 -22.68 -9.37
CA GLU A 132 -15.59 -23.66 -10.32
C GLU A 132 -14.54 -24.60 -9.72
N GLN A 133 -13.85 -24.22 -8.65
CA GLN A 133 -12.87 -25.09 -7.99
C GLN A 133 -13.45 -25.78 -6.75
N ASP A 134 -14.13 -25.02 -5.90
CA ASP A 134 -14.42 -25.46 -4.53
C ASP A 134 -15.92 -25.61 -4.22
N SER A 135 -16.81 -25.33 -5.17
CA SER A 135 -18.27 -25.32 -4.91
C SER A 135 -19.11 -25.90 -6.05
N ARG A 136 -18.55 -26.79 -6.89
CA ARG A 136 -19.28 -27.37 -8.03
C ARG A 136 -20.53 -28.16 -7.62
N ASP A 137 -20.50 -28.76 -6.44
CA ASP A 137 -21.63 -29.48 -5.83
C ASP A 137 -22.81 -28.56 -5.50
N LEU A 138 -22.58 -27.25 -5.39
CA LEU A 138 -23.62 -26.23 -5.21
C LEU A 138 -24.22 -25.74 -6.53
N ILE A 139 -23.64 -26.13 -7.67
CA ILE A 139 -24.08 -25.78 -9.02
C ILE A 139 -24.13 -27.01 -9.96
N PRO A 140 -24.73 -28.15 -9.55
CA PRO A 140 -24.78 -29.35 -10.40
C PRO A 140 -25.53 -29.07 -11.72
N GLU A 141 -26.47 -28.13 -11.67
CA GLU A 141 -27.19 -27.56 -12.81
C GLU A 141 -27.34 -26.05 -12.61
N ILE A 142 -27.41 -25.30 -13.71
CA ILE A 142 -27.67 -23.86 -13.70
C ILE A 142 -29.18 -23.66 -13.86
N THR A 143 -29.90 -23.56 -12.72
CA THR A 143 -31.36 -23.45 -12.68
C THR A 143 -31.83 -22.49 -11.59
N GLU A 144 -33.03 -21.93 -11.74
CA GLU A 144 -33.67 -21.07 -10.73
C GLU A 144 -33.85 -21.82 -9.40
N THR A 145 -34.17 -23.12 -9.42
CA THR A 145 -34.27 -23.94 -8.22
C THR A 145 -32.96 -23.97 -7.45
N MET A 146 -31.83 -24.12 -8.14
CA MET A 146 -30.51 -24.12 -7.50
C MET A 146 -30.11 -22.72 -7.02
N LEU A 147 -30.50 -21.66 -7.73
CA LEU A 147 -30.34 -20.29 -7.27
C LEU A 147 -31.05 -20.08 -5.93
N HIS A 148 -32.35 -20.40 -5.86
CA HIS A 148 -33.14 -20.27 -4.65
C HIS A 148 -32.59 -21.11 -3.50
N LYS A 149 -32.16 -22.35 -3.76
CA LYS A 149 -31.55 -23.23 -2.75
C LYS A 149 -30.30 -22.61 -2.13
N ASN A 150 -29.42 -22.02 -2.95
CA ASN A 150 -28.22 -21.35 -2.46
C ASN A 150 -28.56 -20.07 -1.69
N MET A 151 -29.54 -19.29 -2.16
CA MET A 151 -30.00 -18.09 -1.44
C MET A 151 -30.63 -18.42 -0.08
N GLN A 152 -31.28 -19.57 0.06
CA GLN A 152 -31.89 -20.03 1.31
C GLN A 152 -30.89 -20.55 2.35
N HIS A 153 -29.59 -20.65 2.01
CA HIS A 153 -28.60 -21.12 2.97
C HIS A 153 -28.50 -20.18 4.17
N ARG A 154 -28.56 -20.76 5.39
CA ARG A 154 -28.67 -20.01 6.64
C ARG A 154 -27.48 -19.06 6.90
N GLU A 155 -26.26 -19.49 6.59
CA GLU A 155 -25.07 -18.64 6.80
C GLU A 155 -24.90 -17.55 5.73
N SER A 156 -25.72 -17.57 4.67
CA SER A 156 -25.68 -16.56 3.61
C SER A 156 -26.55 -15.37 3.99
N GLU A 157 -26.20 -14.73 5.12
CA GLU A 157 -26.99 -13.67 5.77
C GLU A 157 -27.35 -12.51 4.83
N ILE A 158 -26.53 -12.23 3.82
CA ILE A 158 -26.78 -11.19 2.80
C ILE A 158 -28.10 -11.36 2.02
N PHE A 159 -28.69 -12.56 2.01
CA PHE A 159 -30.02 -12.80 1.42
C PHE A 159 -31.17 -12.65 2.41
N HIS A 160 -30.88 -12.59 3.71
CA HIS A 160 -31.86 -12.69 4.80
C HIS A 160 -31.93 -11.42 5.66
N THR A 161 -31.02 -10.47 5.46
CA THR A 161 -31.00 -9.19 6.19
C THR A 161 -30.46 -8.04 5.35
N ASP A 162 -31.04 -6.86 5.56
CA ASP A 162 -30.60 -5.59 4.97
C ASP A 162 -29.41 -4.95 5.73
N ASN A 163 -28.94 -5.57 6.81
CA ASN A 163 -27.86 -5.06 7.66
C ASN A 163 -26.48 -5.66 7.32
N SER A 164 -26.38 -6.43 6.25
CA SER A 164 -25.09 -6.97 5.82
C SER A 164 -24.12 -5.86 5.47
N THR A 165 -22.89 -5.96 5.96
CA THR A 165 -21.85 -4.96 5.70
C THR A 165 -21.09 -5.30 4.43
N ILE A 166 -20.98 -4.32 3.54
CA ILE A 166 -20.18 -4.39 2.33
C ILE A 166 -19.07 -3.35 2.49
N SER A 167 -17.81 -3.75 2.31
CA SER A 167 -16.70 -2.80 2.25
C SER A 167 -16.28 -2.54 0.81
N CYS A 168 -15.91 -1.30 0.50
CA CYS A 168 -15.31 -0.95 -0.77
C CYS A 168 -14.14 0.01 -0.56
N GLU A 169 -12.95 -0.45 -0.90
CA GLU A 169 -11.79 0.42 -1.09
C GLU A 169 -11.84 0.96 -2.51
N LEU A 170 -12.20 2.23 -2.67
CA LEU A 170 -12.60 2.75 -3.99
C LEU A 170 -11.46 2.68 -5.02
N TRP A 171 -10.19 2.79 -4.60
CA TRP A 171 -9.02 2.59 -5.48
C TRP A 171 -8.84 1.16 -5.96
N SER A 172 -9.42 0.17 -5.28
CA SER A 172 -9.34 -1.24 -5.64
C SER A 172 -10.45 -1.67 -6.58
N GLY A 173 -11.60 -0.98 -6.54
CA GLY A 173 -12.83 -1.36 -7.27
C GLY A 173 -13.45 -2.67 -6.78
N SER A 174 -12.99 -3.18 -5.63
CA SER A 174 -13.51 -4.41 -5.04
C SER A 174 -14.60 -4.07 -4.03
N PHE A 175 -15.74 -4.76 -4.17
CA PHE A 175 -16.82 -4.73 -3.20
C PHE A 175 -16.83 -6.07 -2.49
N THR A 176 -16.51 -6.02 -1.20
CA THR A 176 -16.32 -7.20 -0.35
C THR A 176 -17.52 -7.33 0.57
N TRP A 177 -18.20 -8.47 0.52
CA TRP A 177 -19.15 -8.80 1.57
C TRP A 177 -18.38 -9.23 2.83
N GLU A 178 -18.53 -8.50 3.93
CA GLU A 178 -17.89 -8.77 5.22
C GLU A 178 -18.62 -9.91 5.95
N ASN A 179 -18.55 -11.11 5.38
CA ASN A 179 -19.26 -12.28 5.86
C ASN A 179 -18.51 -13.01 6.97
N CYS A 180 -19.26 -13.71 7.83
CA CYS A 180 -18.71 -14.67 8.79
C CYS A 180 -18.77 -16.12 8.26
N GLY A 181 -19.72 -16.42 7.36
CA GLY A 181 -19.97 -17.74 6.77
C GLY A 181 -20.70 -17.62 5.42
N GLY A 182 -21.12 -18.75 4.84
CA GLY A 182 -21.97 -18.76 3.64
C GLY A 182 -21.36 -18.26 2.33
N SER A 183 -20.04 -18.06 2.24
CA SER A 183 -19.36 -17.53 1.03
C SER A 183 -19.51 -18.42 -0.21
N HIS A 184 -19.46 -19.75 -0.05
CA HIS A 184 -19.64 -20.70 -1.16
C HIS A 184 -21.06 -20.63 -1.74
N HIS A 185 -22.08 -20.63 -0.89
CA HIS A 185 -23.47 -20.50 -1.31
C HIS A 185 -23.76 -19.13 -1.94
N PHE A 186 -23.20 -18.06 -1.37
CA PHE A 186 -23.27 -16.73 -1.97
C PHE A 186 -22.64 -16.68 -3.36
N ALA A 187 -21.41 -17.19 -3.50
CA ALA A 187 -20.71 -17.22 -4.77
C ALA A 187 -21.45 -18.08 -5.80
N ALA A 188 -22.00 -19.23 -5.39
CA ALA A 188 -22.81 -20.10 -6.25
C ALA A 188 -24.11 -19.42 -6.70
N ALA A 189 -24.86 -18.77 -5.80
CA ALA A 189 -26.05 -18.00 -6.16
C ALA A 189 -25.71 -16.87 -7.15
N ARG A 190 -24.64 -16.11 -6.87
CA ARG A 190 -24.13 -15.08 -7.78
C ARG A 190 -23.76 -15.66 -9.13
N TYR A 191 -23.06 -16.79 -9.18
CA TYR A 191 -22.67 -17.45 -10.42
C TYR A 191 -23.89 -17.91 -11.24
N ILE A 192 -24.87 -18.56 -10.60
CA ILE A 192 -26.10 -19.00 -11.27
C ILE A 192 -26.89 -17.80 -11.80
N ALA A 193 -27.11 -16.76 -10.98
CA ALA A 193 -27.83 -15.55 -11.39
C ALA A 193 -27.20 -14.89 -12.62
N LYS A 194 -25.86 -14.81 -12.66
CA LYS A 194 -25.10 -14.32 -13.82
C LYS A 194 -25.35 -15.16 -15.08
N LYS A 195 -25.38 -16.49 -14.95
CA LYS A 195 -25.57 -17.41 -16.08
C LYS A 195 -27.01 -17.44 -16.59
N LEU A 196 -27.98 -17.17 -15.71
CA LEU A 196 -29.40 -17.05 -16.04
C LEU A 196 -29.79 -15.64 -16.51
N GLU A 197 -28.87 -14.68 -16.49
CA GLU A 197 -29.14 -13.25 -16.75
C GLU A 197 -30.26 -12.70 -15.86
N GLN A 198 -30.28 -13.15 -14.59
CA GLN A 198 -31.28 -12.75 -13.61
C GLN A 198 -30.72 -11.70 -12.64
N ASP A 199 -31.37 -10.54 -12.60
CA ASP A 199 -31.04 -9.48 -11.64
C ASP A 199 -31.53 -9.84 -10.23
N ILE A 200 -30.60 -9.88 -9.26
CA ILE A 200 -30.94 -10.05 -7.84
C ILE A 200 -30.50 -8.81 -7.09
N ASN A 201 -31.47 -7.97 -6.73
CA ASN A 201 -31.23 -6.75 -5.96
C ASN A 201 -31.30 -7.02 -4.45
N LEU A 202 -30.28 -6.59 -3.73
CA LEU A 202 -30.11 -6.74 -2.29
C LEU A 202 -29.94 -5.36 -1.65
N THR A 203 -30.15 -5.29 -0.34
CA THR A 203 -29.90 -4.09 0.46
C THR A 203 -28.85 -4.39 1.52
N GLY A 204 -27.98 -3.43 1.81
CA GLY A 204 -26.92 -3.56 2.80
C GLY A 204 -26.43 -2.23 3.34
N ILE A 205 -25.32 -2.27 4.07
CA ILE A 205 -24.60 -1.09 4.55
C ILE A 205 -23.26 -1.04 3.82
N LEU A 206 -23.03 0.00 3.01
CA LEU A 206 -21.75 0.18 2.31
C LEU A 206 -20.78 1.01 3.16
N HIS A 207 -19.64 0.42 3.50
CA HIS A 207 -18.48 1.07 4.08
C HIS A 207 -17.49 1.42 2.97
N LEU A 208 -17.57 2.65 2.49
CA LEU A 208 -16.71 3.17 1.42
C LEU A 208 -15.45 3.81 2.00
N VAL A 209 -14.29 3.32 1.59
CA VAL A 209 -12.97 3.84 1.96
C VAL A 209 -12.33 4.52 0.75
N MET A 210 -11.88 5.76 0.95
CA MET A 210 -11.30 6.60 -0.11
C MET A 210 -10.00 7.25 0.36
N LEU A 211 -9.05 7.47 -0.54
CA LEU A 211 -7.91 8.34 -0.30
C LEU A 211 -8.37 9.81 -0.21
N ASN A 212 -7.92 10.49 0.84
CA ASN A 212 -8.12 11.91 1.03
C ASN A 212 -7.18 12.71 0.12
N LYS A 213 -7.72 13.29 -0.95
CA LYS A 213 -6.94 14.05 -1.94
C LYS A 213 -6.28 15.31 -1.36
N GLU A 214 -6.93 15.97 -0.40
CA GLU A 214 -6.38 17.16 0.26
C GLU A 214 -5.25 16.79 1.22
N LEU A 215 -5.43 15.72 2.00
CA LEU A 215 -4.37 15.23 2.87
C LEU A 215 -3.20 14.64 2.09
N PHE A 216 -3.45 13.96 0.96
CA PHE A 216 -2.42 13.53 0.02
C PHE A 216 -1.57 14.73 -0.44
N ARG A 217 -2.20 15.81 -0.92
CA ARG A 217 -1.49 17.03 -1.33
C ARG A 217 -0.69 17.62 -0.17
N THR A 218 -1.28 17.66 1.02
CA THR A 218 -0.61 18.18 2.23
C THR A 218 0.61 17.35 2.60
N LEU A 219 0.47 16.03 2.67
CA LEU A 219 1.54 15.08 2.99
C LEU A 219 2.73 15.25 2.04
N PHE A 220 2.48 15.22 0.73
CA PHE A 220 3.55 15.29 -0.26
C PHE A 220 4.03 16.70 -0.58
N SER A 221 3.33 17.74 -0.12
CA SER A 221 3.90 19.10 -0.07
C SER A 221 4.97 19.24 1.01
N LYS A 222 4.83 18.48 2.11
CA LYS A 222 5.70 18.57 3.31
C LYS A 222 6.81 17.54 3.34
N TYR A 223 6.63 16.39 2.68
CA TYR A 223 7.57 15.28 2.78
C TYR A 223 7.84 14.60 1.43
N HIS A 224 9.09 14.20 1.24
CA HIS A 224 9.50 13.21 0.25
C HIS A 224 9.56 11.85 0.91
N LEU A 225 8.77 10.90 0.42
CA LEU A 225 8.60 9.59 1.04
C LEU A 225 8.99 8.47 0.09
N PHE A 226 9.77 7.52 0.58
CA PHE A 226 10.29 6.40 -0.18
C PHE A 226 10.18 5.10 0.61
N LEU A 227 9.81 4.02 -0.06
CA LEU A 227 10.06 2.68 0.48
C LEU A 227 11.39 2.16 -0.02
N ILE A 228 12.15 1.59 0.91
CA ILE A 228 13.43 0.97 0.66
C ILE A 228 13.50 -0.37 1.38
N THR A 229 14.31 -1.27 0.85
CA THR A 229 14.73 -2.49 1.55
C THR A 229 16.24 -2.54 1.46
N LEU A 230 16.89 -2.81 2.59
CA LEU A 230 18.33 -2.79 2.78
C LEU A 230 18.72 -3.92 3.74
N ASP A 231 19.87 -4.55 3.59
CA ASP A 231 20.39 -5.34 4.70
C ASP A 231 20.88 -4.45 5.88
N THR A 232 21.33 -5.08 6.97
CA THR A 232 21.80 -4.36 8.16
C THR A 232 22.99 -3.44 7.87
N ASP A 233 23.94 -3.90 7.06
CA ASP A 233 25.18 -3.17 6.76
C ASP A 233 24.92 -2.02 5.79
N GLU A 234 24.12 -2.27 4.76
CA GLU A 234 23.65 -1.24 3.82
C GLU A 234 22.84 -0.17 4.55
N ASN A 235 22.00 -0.55 5.52
CA ASN A 235 21.24 0.40 6.32
C ASN A 235 22.14 1.24 7.23
N LEU A 236 23.14 0.64 7.87
CA LEU A 236 24.13 1.37 8.66
C LEU A 236 24.90 2.36 7.80
N LEU A 237 25.32 1.94 6.60
CA LEU A 237 26.01 2.78 5.63
C LEU A 237 25.12 3.93 5.15
N LEU A 238 23.84 3.66 4.86
CA LEU A 238 22.89 4.69 4.46
C LEU A 238 22.72 5.72 5.57
N ASN A 239 22.44 5.30 6.81
CA ASN A 239 22.25 6.21 7.94
C ASN A 239 23.47 7.11 8.15
N LYS A 240 24.69 6.56 8.18
CA LYS A 240 25.93 7.36 8.27
C LYS A 240 26.06 8.36 7.12
N THR A 241 25.69 7.96 5.91
CA THR A 241 25.71 8.85 4.73
C THR A 241 24.71 10.00 4.90
N LEU A 242 23.50 9.72 5.39
CA LEU A 242 22.45 10.73 5.63
C LEU A 242 22.82 11.68 6.79
N GLU A 243 23.42 11.17 7.86
CA GLU A 243 23.96 11.97 8.97
C GLU A 243 25.01 12.97 8.47
N ASN A 244 25.92 12.53 7.60
CA ASN A 244 26.96 13.39 7.00
C ASN A 244 26.37 14.45 6.04
N LEU A 245 25.18 14.23 5.47
CA LEU A 245 24.50 15.22 4.63
C LEU A 245 23.92 16.39 5.42
N LYS A 246 23.75 16.23 6.75
CA LYS A 246 23.18 17.22 7.67
C LYS A 246 21.76 17.67 7.32
N ILE A 247 21.01 16.83 6.62
CA ILE A 247 19.59 17.06 6.34
C ILE A 247 18.73 16.32 7.37
N PRO A 248 17.55 16.84 7.74
CA PRO A 248 16.61 16.08 8.53
C PRO A 248 16.09 14.86 7.78
N PHE A 249 16.10 13.69 8.40
CA PHE A 249 15.59 12.45 7.81
C PHE A 249 14.94 11.53 8.85
N MET A 250 14.02 10.70 8.39
CA MET A 250 13.45 9.59 9.15
C MET A 250 13.68 8.30 8.37
N ASN A 251 14.14 7.26 9.04
CA ASN A 251 14.35 5.94 8.45
C ASN A 251 13.77 4.89 9.40
N THR A 252 12.48 4.60 9.22
CA THR A 252 11.68 3.78 10.14
C THR A 252 11.37 2.43 9.50
N LYS A 253 11.56 1.34 10.25
CA LYS A 253 11.17 -0.01 9.81
C LYS A 253 9.65 -0.13 9.73
N ILE A 254 9.14 -0.75 8.67
CA ILE A 254 7.73 -1.12 8.50
C ILE A 254 7.53 -2.53 9.05
N GLU A 255 6.32 -2.86 9.49
CA GLU A 255 6.01 -4.18 10.02
C GLU A 255 6.32 -5.31 9.02
N ASP A 256 6.85 -6.40 9.56
CA ASP A 256 7.43 -7.52 8.83
C ASP A 256 6.42 -8.25 7.93
N SER A 257 5.12 -8.15 8.24
CA SER A 257 4.02 -8.80 7.51
C SER A 257 3.76 -8.23 6.10
N PHE A 258 4.34 -7.07 5.77
CA PHE A 258 4.18 -6.41 4.47
C PHE A 258 5.28 -6.75 3.44
N SER A 259 6.33 -7.45 3.87
CA SER A 259 7.43 -7.89 3.02
C SER A 259 7.20 -9.32 2.52
N ILE A 260 7.69 -9.62 1.31
CA ILE A 260 7.50 -10.91 0.64
C ILE A 260 8.39 -12.01 1.24
N ASN A 261 9.55 -11.66 1.82
CA ASN A 261 10.53 -12.61 2.36
C ASN A 261 10.68 -12.46 3.87
N SER A 262 10.10 -13.38 4.65
CA SER A 262 10.16 -13.38 6.12
C SER A 262 11.58 -13.32 6.71
N ASP A 263 12.56 -13.83 5.97
CA ASP A 263 13.90 -14.12 6.47
C ASP A 263 14.92 -12.98 6.19
N GLU A 264 14.56 -11.98 5.37
CA GLU A 264 15.38 -10.81 5.00
C GLU A 264 14.65 -9.47 5.26
N ASN A 265 13.81 -9.44 6.31
CA ASN A 265 12.81 -8.40 6.53
C ASN A 265 13.36 -7.05 7.01
N ASN A 266 13.64 -6.17 6.05
CA ASN A 266 14.15 -4.81 6.28
C ASN A 266 13.44 -3.72 5.45
N LEU A 267 12.16 -3.92 5.12
CA LEU A 267 11.36 -2.87 4.48
C LEU A 267 11.25 -1.66 5.42
N ARG A 268 11.56 -0.48 4.89
CA ARG A 268 11.67 0.78 5.63
C ARG A 268 11.00 1.91 4.87
N LEU A 269 10.40 2.82 5.63
CA LEU A 269 10.01 4.13 5.17
C LEU A 269 11.17 5.10 5.40
N LEU A 270 11.69 5.63 4.30
CA LEU A 270 12.63 6.74 4.30
C LEU A 270 11.88 8.03 3.98
N ALA A 271 12.02 9.04 4.83
CA ALA A 271 11.33 10.30 4.67
C ALA A 271 12.27 11.50 4.88
N PHE A 272 12.10 12.51 4.04
CA PHE A 272 12.78 13.81 4.13
C PHE A 272 11.74 14.91 4.19
N ARG A 273 12.00 15.98 4.94
CA ARG A 273 11.17 17.19 4.88
C ARG A 273 11.40 17.91 3.56
N ASN A 274 10.32 18.43 2.97
CA ASN A 274 10.35 19.25 1.78
C ASN A 274 10.39 20.74 2.15
N ASP A 275 11.46 21.15 2.82
CA ASP A 275 11.64 22.51 3.36
C ASP A 275 13.00 23.14 3.02
N SER A 276 13.86 22.42 2.29
CA SER A 276 15.16 22.92 1.84
C SER A 276 15.54 22.36 0.47
N LEU A 277 16.38 23.11 -0.26
CA LEU A 277 16.95 22.69 -1.53
C LEU A 277 17.80 21.43 -1.36
N GLU A 278 18.53 21.32 -0.24
CA GLU A 278 19.37 20.18 0.08
C GLU A 278 18.54 18.89 0.21
N SER A 279 17.40 18.94 0.92
CA SER A 279 16.48 17.81 1.03
C SER A 279 15.92 17.40 -0.34
N GLU A 280 15.54 18.37 -1.18
CA GLU A 280 15.03 18.10 -2.53
C GLU A 280 16.10 17.44 -3.42
N LEU A 281 17.34 17.95 -3.40
CA LEU A 281 18.45 17.36 -4.14
C LEU A 281 18.77 15.92 -3.71
N VAL A 282 18.59 15.60 -2.42
CA VAL A 282 18.75 14.23 -1.91
C VAL A 282 17.55 13.36 -2.30
N ALA A 283 16.33 13.88 -2.20
CA ALA A 283 15.13 13.18 -2.65
C ALA A 283 15.23 12.81 -4.15
N ASP A 284 15.77 13.70 -4.99
CA ASP A 284 16.04 13.43 -6.40
C ASP A 284 16.97 12.23 -6.64
N ILE A 285 17.96 12.03 -5.77
CA ILE A 285 18.82 10.85 -5.85
C ILE A 285 18.00 9.58 -5.64
N PHE A 286 17.07 9.58 -4.68
CA PHE A 286 16.19 8.43 -4.42
C PHE A 286 15.13 8.25 -5.51
N ARG A 287 14.58 9.33 -6.09
CA ARG A 287 13.67 9.25 -7.26
C ARG A 287 14.36 8.62 -8.48
N GLN A 288 15.68 8.84 -8.64
CA GLN A 288 16.51 8.25 -9.71
C GLN A 288 17.05 6.85 -9.34
N SER A 289 16.68 6.32 -8.18
CA SER A 289 17.14 5.02 -7.67
C SER A 289 16.06 3.94 -7.84
N LYS A 290 16.27 2.78 -7.20
CA LYS A 290 15.30 1.68 -7.13
C LYS A 290 14.32 1.77 -5.95
N ALA A 291 14.36 2.85 -5.17
CA ALA A 291 13.35 3.11 -4.14
C ALA A 291 11.94 3.22 -4.77
N ILE A 292 10.89 2.79 -4.05
CA ILE A 292 9.52 3.10 -4.46
C ILE A 292 9.20 4.52 -3.97
N ASN A 293 9.01 5.45 -4.90
CA ASN A 293 8.51 6.79 -4.59
C ASN A 293 7.03 6.72 -4.20
N LEU A 294 6.72 7.05 -2.94
CA LEU A 294 5.36 6.94 -2.44
C LEU A 294 4.41 7.97 -3.05
N TYR A 295 4.90 9.11 -3.55
CA TYR A 295 4.03 10.04 -4.28
C TYR A 295 3.40 9.35 -5.49
N GLY A 296 4.25 8.77 -6.35
CA GLY A 296 3.81 8.06 -7.56
C GLY A 296 2.96 6.84 -7.20
N TYR A 297 3.34 6.11 -6.16
CA TYR A 297 2.58 4.97 -5.66
C TYR A 297 1.13 5.36 -5.28
N PHE A 298 0.93 6.34 -4.40
CA PHE A 298 -0.40 6.79 -4.00
C PHE A 298 -1.14 7.51 -5.12
N TYR A 299 -0.43 8.22 -5.99
CA TYR A 299 -1.05 8.88 -7.15
C TYR A 299 -1.74 7.87 -8.08
N LEU A 300 -1.15 6.69 -8.29
CA LEU A 300 -1.82 5.62 -9.05
C LEU A 300 -3.11 5.14 -8.39
N PHE A 301 -3.15 5.08 -7.05
CA PHE A 301 -4.37 4.73 -6.31
C PHE A 301 -5.42 5.83 -6.43
N LEU A 302 -5.02 7.11 -6.40
CA LEU A 302 -5.93 8.23 -6.66
C LEU A 302 -6.51 8.17 -8.07
N LEU A 303 -5.71 7.88 -9.10
CA LEU A 303 -6.22 7.72 -10.47
C LEU A 303 -7.27 6.60 -10.54
N LYS A 304 -6.94 5.41 -10.02
CA LYS A 304 -7.89 4.29 -9.97
C LYS A 304 -9.16 4.63 -9.19
N GLN A 305 -9.02 5.39 -8.11
CA GLN A 305 -10.16 5.86 -7.33
C GLN A 305 -11.08 6.77 -8.13
N GLU A 306 -10.55 7.73 -8.89
CA GLU A 306 -11.37 8.61 -9.73
C GLU A 306 -12.03 7.81 -10.87
N ASP A 307 -11.31 6.87 -11.50
CA ASP A 307 -11.86 5.98 -12.52
C ASP A 307 -13.02 5.13 -11.96
N ASN A 308 -12.82 4.53 -10.78
CA ASN A 308 -13.85 3.73 -10.11
C ASN A 308 -15.01 4.58 -9.60
N ARG A 309 -14.76 5.82 -9.17
CA ARG A 309 -15.82 6.77 -8.79
C ARG A 309 -16.76 7.03 -9.96
N GLU A 310 -16.23 7.25 -11.16
CA GLU A 310 -17.05 7.43 -12.35
C GLU A 310 -17.73 6.13 -12.77
N ARG A 311 -16.98 5.02 -12.81
CA ARG A 311 -17.50 3.68 -13.16
C ARG A 311 -18.69 3.27 -12.28
N TYR A 312 -18.60 3.54 -10.98
CA TYR A 312 -19.60 3.14 -9.99
C TYR A 312 -20.50 4.29 -9.56
N ARG A 313 -20.49 5.43 -10.26
CA ARG A 313 -21.26 6.62 -9.89
C ARG A 313 -22.74 6.35 -9.63
N LYS A 314 -23.36 5.48 -10.43
CA LYS A 314 -24.79 5.13 -10.33
C LYS A 314 -25.11 4.29 -9.09
N ILE A 315 -24.17 3.48 -8.62
CA ILE A 315 -24.38 2.64 -7.44
C ILE A 315 -23.87 3.33 -6.18
N LEU A 316 -22.89 4.21 -6.28
CA LEU A 316 -22.33 4.93 -5.13
C LEU A 316 -23.19 6.09 -4.63
N MET A 317 -24.34 6.39 -5.27
CA MET A 317 -25.15 7.62 -5.10
C MET A 317 -24.99 8.28 -3.72
N VAL A 318 -24.04 9.23 -3.71
CA VAL A 318 -23.85 10.29 -2.71
C VAL A 318 -24.55 11.53 -3.23
#